data_AF-A0AAV5EG59-F1
#
_entry.id   AF-A0AAV5EG59-F1
#
_cell.length_a   1.000
_cell.length_b   1.000
_cell.length_c   1.000
_cell.angle_alpha   90.00
_cell.angle_beta   90.00
_cell.angle_gamma   90.00
#
_symmetry.space_group_name_H-M   'P 1'
#
loop_
_entity.id
_entity.type
_entity.pdbx_description
1 polymer ?
#
loop_
_entity_poly.entity_id
_entity_poly.type
_entity_poly.pdbx_seq_one_letter_code
_entity_poly.pdbx_strand_id
1 'polypeptide(L)'
;MATSAATTTSSSSSAAAQNPNPFNLKINLPPWLHGPLTFLSPPPTPPLSPPPPPPQAQNPNPFNLKINLPPWLHGPLPFLSPPPPHPPSPPPPPPPPPEPVAASARASRRLPDLRVTSEYDSSEGMFVNKVSCKLAGGLAKLRLFFHSDPQGQGILGEDLTQQLFAAPLVGFITKHFSVLYDVEERNTLLNADASLPGGAVQLRSSLDVKAQQGEVSVITRLGHPLYKLELSSLMPYSGLPRATFHFPIGEVSVEERRNEEEDNVLPIQGFAKSDFLDGVLTAEYSDNNLNLKYRYKDNDLTLVPSVSLPSHAASVDFKRRFGPRDKLSYRYHFDSADWNAVYKHTVGKNFKVKAGYDSSVELGWASLWVGEEDGKTKTAPMKTRMQLMVQVPRDNFQNPAFLFRVKKRWDL
;
A
#
# COMPACT_ATOMS: atom_id res chain seq x y z
N MET A 1 -47.60 -1.50 -58.38
CA MET A 1 -46.32 -0.77 -58.53
C MET A 1 -46.46 0.59 -57.88
N ALA A 2 -45.37 1.04 -57.25
CA ALA A 2 -45.26 2.20 -56.36
C ALA A 2 -45.71 3.55 -56.97
N THR A 3 -46.06 4.49 -56.06
CA THR A 3 -45.66 5.92 -55.93
C THR A 3 -46.81 6.69 -55.26
N SER A 4 -46.65 7.20 -54.03
CA SER A 4 -46.29 8.60 -53.67
C SER A 4 -47.29 9.64 -54.24
N ALA A 5 -47.73 10.72 -53.56
CA ALA A 5 -47.34 11.36 -52.33
C ALA A 5 -48.47 12.31 -51.82
N ALA A 6 -48.30 12.69 -50.55
CA ALA A 6 -48.52 14.03 -49.97
C ALA A 6 -49.94 14.58 -49.74
N THR A 7 -50.23 14.80 -48.45
CA THR A 7 -51.26 15.74 -47.97
C THR A 7 -50.68 16.60 -46.86
N THR A 8 -50.93 17.90 -46.98
CA THR A 8 -50.48 18.99 -46.12
C THR A 8 -51.44 19.22 -44.93
N THR A 9 -50.82 19.70 -43.86
CA THR A 9 -51.25 20.10 -42.51
C THR A 9 -52.46 21.02 -42.32
N SER A 10 -53.03 20.92 -41.09
CA SER A 10 -53.36 21.99 -40.09
C SER A 10 -54.76 21.75 -39.48
N SER A 11 -55.10 22.04 -38.22
CA SER A 11 -54.41 22.43 -36.98
C SER A 11 -55.44 22.44 -35.81
N SER A 12 -54.94 22.59 -34.58
CA SER A 12 -55.62 22.99 -33.31
C SER A 12 -56.31 21.89 -32.48
N SER A 13 -56.36 21.90 -31.15
CA SER A 13 -55.57 22.49 -30.04
C SER A 13 -56.24 22.03 -28.73
N SER A 14 -55.49 21.75 -27.65
CA SER A 14 -55.73 22.26 -26.29
C SER A 14 -54.94 21.48 -25.23
N ALA A 15 -54.62 22.17 -24.14
CA ALA A 15 -53.50 21.94 -23.25
C ALA A 15 -53.85 21.17 -21.96
N ALA A 16 -52.83 20.56 -21.34
CA ALA A 16 -52.80 20.24 -19.91
C ALA A 16 -51.36 20.28 -19.36
N ALA A 17 -51.26 20.66 -18.09
CA ALA A 17 -50.09 21.20 -17.38
C ALA A 17 -48.94 20.21 -17.10
N GLN A 18 -47.71 20.74 -17.04
CA GLN A 18 -46.48 20.03 -16.66
C GLN A 18 -46.17 20.19 -15.15
N ASN A 19 -45.81 19.07 -14.54
CA ASN A 19 -45.32 18.91 -13.16
C ASN A 19 -43.78 19.03 -13.15
N PRO A 20 -43.13 19.82 -12.26
CA PRO A 20 -41.68 20.00 -12.29
C PRO A 20 -40.94 18.83 -11.61
N ASN A 21 -40.03 18.20 -12.37
CA ASN A 21 -39.18 17.10 -11.92
C ASN A 21 -37.98 17.65 -11.10
N PRO A 22 -37.71 17.19 -9.86
CA PRO A 22 -36.70 17.79 -8.97
C PRO A 22 -35.24 17.34 -9.21
N PHE A 23 -34.91 16.66 -10.31
CA PHE A 23 -33.55 16.17 -10.60
C PHE A 23 -32.99 16.72 -11.90
N ASN A 24 -32.80 18.04 -12.00
CA ASN A 24 -32.08 18.67 -13.11
C ASN A 24 -30.78 19.33 -12.60
N LEU A 25 -29.79 18.49 -12.28
CA LEU A 25 -28.41 18.93 -12.00
C LEU A 25 -27.68 19.13 -13.34
N LYS A 26 -27.76 20.33 -13.90
CA LYS A 26 -26.92 20.76 -15.03
C LYS A 26 -25.46 20.85 -14.56
N ILE A 27 -24.67 19.82 -14.83
CA ILE A 27 -23.21 19.87 -14.71
C ILE A 27 -22.68 20.64 -15.92
N ASN A 28 -22.38 21.93 -15.74
CA ASN A 28 -21.66 22.72 -16.73
C ASN A 28 -20.20 22.24 -16.77
N LEU A 29 -19.85 21.46 -17.79
CA LEU A 29 -18.46 21.13 -18.10
C LEU A 29 -17.75 22.36 -18.70
N PRO A 30 -16.45 22.55 -18.44
CA PRO A 30 -15.72 23.70 -18.94
C PRO A 30 -15.49 23.65 -20.48
N PRO A 31 -15.40 24.80 -21.17
CA PRO A 31 -15.43 24.88 -22.64
C PRO A 31 -14.32 24.14 -23.40
N TRP A 32 -13.22 23.77 -22.74
CA TRP A 32 -12.08 23.08 -23.36
C TRP A 32 -12.30 21.58 -23.59
N LEU A 33 -13.44 21.03 -23.15
CA LEU A 33 -13.86 19.65 -23.42
C LEU A 33 -14.68 19.48 -24.72
N HIS A 34 -14.95 20.56 -25.46
CA HIS A 34 -15.82 20.53 -26.65
C HIS A 34 -15.09 20.59 -28.01
N GLY A 35 -13.76 20.40 -28.06
CA GLY A 35 -12.97 20.49 -29.29
C GLY A 35 -12.28 19.18 -29.70
N PRO A 36 -12.07 18.92 -31.01
CA PRO A 36 -11.27 17.79 -31.48
C PRO A 36 -9.80 17.96 -31.09
N LEU A 37 -9.22 16.91 -30.49
CA LEU A 37 -7.83 16.81 -30.05
C LEU A 37 -6.87 16.83 -31.26
N THR A 38 -6.41 18.02 -31.64
CA THR A 38 -5.41 18.22 -32.72
C THR A 38 -4.06 18.75 -32.23
N PHE A 39 -3.78 18.69 -30.92
CA PHE A 39 -2.53 19.22 -30.33
C PHE A 39 -1.35 18.23 -30.28
N LEU A 40 -1.25 17.30 -31.23
CA LEU A 40 -0.09 16.42 -31.38
C LEU A 40 0.42 16.44 -32.82
N SER A 41 1.03 17.55 -33.21
CA SER A 41 1.96 17.59 -34.33
C SER A 41 3.10 18.54 -33.95
N PRO A 42 4.34 18.04 -33.76
CA PRO A 42 5.48 18.90 -33.47
C PRO A 42 5.85 19.72 -34.72
N PRO A 43 6.21 21.01 -34.60
CA PRO A 43 6.75 21.77 -35.72
C PRO A 43 8.13 21.24 -36.12
N PRO A 44 8.54 21.38 -37.41
CA PRO A 44 9.82 20.90 -37.89
C PRO A 44 11.00 21.64 -37.23
N THR A 45 12.00 20.88 -36.79
CA THR A 45 13.24 21.36 -36.16
C THR A 45 14.16 22.11 -37.13
N PRO A 46 14.68 23.30 -36.78
CA PRO A 46 15.76 23.95 -37.53
C PRO A 46 17.13 23.25 -37.26
N PRO A 47 18.11 23.37 -38.17
CA PRO A 47 19.37 22.62 -38.11
C PRO A 47 20.28 23.05 -36.94
N LEU A 48 20.90 22.06 -36.28
CA LEU A 48 21.82 22.24 -35.15
C LEU A 48 23.12 22.96 -35.55
N SER A 49 23.54 23.92 -34.72
CA SER A 49 24.89 24.47 -34.72
C SER A 49 25.86 23.56 -33.94
N PRO A 50 27.15 23.48 -34.32
CA PRO A 50 28.11 22.58 -33.68
C PRO A 50 28.48 23.03 -32.25
N PRO A 51 28.77 22.10 -31.33
CA PRO A 51 29.06 22.40 -29.93
C PRO A 51 30.49 22.96 -29.73
N PRO A 52 30.70 23.81 -28.70
CA PRO A 52 32.04 24.28 -28.33
C PRO A 52 32.89 23.18 -27.67
N PRO A 53 34.23 23.30 -27.69
CA PRO A 53 35.15 22.28 -27.19
C PRO A 53 35.12 22.17 -25.65
N PRO A 54 35.45 20.99 -25.10
CA PRO A 54 35.34 20.71 -23.67
C PRO A 54 36.46 21.35 -22.83
N PRO A 55 36.19 21.75 -21.58
CA PRO A 55 37.21 22.24 -20.66
C PRO A 55 38.12 21.10 -20.17
N GLN A 56 39.42 21.40 -20.05
CA GLN A 56 40.46 20.49 -19.58
C GLN A 56 40.20 20.03 -18.12
N ALA A 57 40.23 18.73 -17.91
CA ALA A 57 40.11 18.09 -16.60
C ALA A 57 41.42 18.22 -15.81
N GLN A 58 41.34 18.81 -14.61
CA GLN A 58 42.34 18.63 -13.57
C GLN A 58 42.05 17.34 -12.79
N ASN A 59 43.08 16.52 -12.66
CA ASN A 59 43.11 15.22 -12.01
C ASN A 59 43.21 15.36 -10.47
N PRO A 60 42.34 14.73 -9.66
CA PRO A 60 42.64 14.46 -8.26
C PRO A 60 42.86 12.97 -8.00
N ASN A 61 44.04 12.69 -7.44
CA ASN A 61 44.51 11.41 -6.92
C ASN A 61 43.56 10.80 -5.86
N PRO A 62 43.40 9.47 -5.77
CA PRO A 62 42.37 8.84 -4.94
C PRO A 62 42.94 8.26 -3.63
N PHE A 63 43.46 9.06 -2.68
CA PHE A 63 43.69 8.58 -1.30
C PHE A 63 43.73 9.76 -0.31
N ASN A 64 42.60 10.07 0.32
CA ASN A 64 42.56 10.85 1.56
C ASN A 64 41.24 10.64 2.32
N LEU A 65 41.14 9.50 3.02
CA LEU A 65 40.10 9.28 4.03
C LEU A 65 40.63 9.81 5.37
N LYS A 66 40.28 11.05 5.71
CA LYS A 66 40.43 11.62 7.06
C LYS A 66 39.42 10.94 7.98
N ILE A 67 39.88 9.99 8.77
CA ILE A 67 39.12 9.40 9.89
C ILE A 67 39.21 10.38 11.07
N ASN A 68 38.10 11.03 11.42
CA ASN A 68 37.96 11.77 12.68
C ASN A 68 37.59 10.79 13.80
N LEU A 69 38.50 10.60 14.77
CA LEU A 69 38.23 9.91 16.03
C LEU A 69 37.78 10.93 17.10
N PRO A 70 36.91 10.55 18.05
CA PRO A 70 36.38 11.47 19.06
C PRO A 70 37.36 11.71 20.24
N PRO A 71 37.26 12.87 20.93
CA PRO A 71 38.39 13.52 21.62
C PRO A 71 38.69 13.04 23.06
N TRP A 72 38.40 11.78 23.40
CA TRP A 72 38.57 11.26 24.79
C TRP A 72 39.79 10.36 25.00
N LEU A 73 40.69 10.24 24.01
CA LEU A 73 41.83 9.30 24.06
C LEU A 73 43.21 9.99 24.09
N HIS A 74 43.31 11.21 24.62
CA HIS A 74 44.59 11.86 24.88
C HIS A 74 44.62 12.48 26.28
N GLY A 75 45.46 11.95 27.17
CA GLY A 75 45.85 12.66 28.39
C GLY A 75 46.38 11.77 29.52
N PRO A 76 47.56 12.07 30.10
CA PRO A 76 48.25 11.23 31.08
C PRO A 76 47.75 11.43 32.52
N LEU A 77 47.96 10.43 33.37
CA LEU A 77 47.75 10.47 34.82
C LEU A 77 48.75 11.39 35.53
N PRO A 78 48.33 12.12 36.57
CA PRO A 78 49.21 12.40 37.70
C PRO A 78 48.60 11.96 39.05
N PHE A 79 49.47 11.38 39.88
CA PHE A 79 49.29 11.14 41.31
C PHE A 79 49.58 12.41 42.15
N LEU A 80 49.13 12.40 43.42
CA LEU A 80 49.37 13.33 44.56
C LEU A 80 48.38 14.52 44.64
N SER A 81 47.61 14.83 45.71
CA SER A 81 47.73 14.67 47.18
C SER A 81 46.31 14.79 47.83
N PRO A 82 46.08 14.41 49.10
CA PRO A 82 44.74 14.47 49.71
C PRO A 82 44.32 15.91 50.12
N PRO A 83 43.01 16.25 50.03
CA PRO A 83 42.51 17.57 50.44
C PRO A 83 42.31 17.67 51.98
N PRO A 84 42.33 18.89 52.55
CA PRO A 84 42.17 19.13 53.99
C PRO A 84 40.73 18.87 54.48
N PRO A 85 40.51 18.60 55.79
CA PRO A 85 39.20 18.22 56.32
C PRO A 85 38.21 19.40 56.32
N HIS A 86 36.98 19.11 55.90
CA HIS A 86 35.86 20.04 55.88
C HIS A 86 35.34 20.35 57.31
N PRO A 87 34.87 21.59 57.60
CA PRO A 87 34.23 21.92 58.87
C PRO A 87 32.86 21.21 59.02
N PRO A 88 32.39 20.97 60.26
CA PRO A 88 31.19 20.18 60.51
C PRO A 88 29.92 20.85 60.00
N SER A 89 29.10 20.06 59.30
CA SER A 89 27.79 20.46 58.78
C SER A 89 26.76 20.70 59.89
N PRO A 90 25.85 21.69 59.75
CA PRO A 90 24.79 21.96 60.72
C PRO A 90 23.77 20.81 60.78
N PRO A 91 23.03 20.64 61.91
CA PRO A 91 22.12 19.52 62.10
C PRO A 91 20.93 19.56 61.14
N PRO A 92 20.40 18.38 60.74
CA PRO A 92 19.32 18.28 59.77
C PRO A 92 17.98 18.79 60.34
N PRO A 93 17.11 19.37 59.48
CA PRO A 93 15.77 19.78 59.89
C PRO A 93 14.88 18.56 60.21
N PRO A 94 13.84 18.72 61.05
CA PRO A 94 12.97 17.63 61.46
C PRO A 94 12.15 17.08 60.28
N PRO A 95 11.80 15.78 60.30
CA PRO A 95 11.11 15.13 59.20
C PRO A 95 9.68 15.68 59.02
N PRO A 96 9.18 15.79 57.77
CA PRO A 96 7.81 16.20 57.51
C PRO A 96 6.81 15.14 58.01
N PRO A 97 5.58 15.55 58.36
CA PRO A 97 4.57 14.63 58.87
C PRO A 97 4.16 13.60 57.81
N PRO A 98 3.78 12.37 58.23
CA PRO A 98 3.47 11.29 57.28
C PRO A 98 2.21 11.60 56.48
N GLU A 99 2.31 11.49 55.15
CA GLU A 99 1.17 11.61 54.25
C GLU A 99 0.12 10.52 54.53
N PRO A 100 -1.17 10.84 54.42
CA PRO A 100 -2.24 9.87 54.63
C PRO A 100 -2.14 8.77 53.58
N VAL A 101 -2.07 7.52 54.05
CA VAL A 101 -2.10 6.31 53.23
C VAL A 101 -3.33 6.36 52.32
N ALA A 102 -3.09 6.69 51.04
CA ALA A 102 -4.12 6.63 50.03
C ALA A 102 -4.58 5.17 49.91
N ALA A 103 -5.85 4.97 50.23
CA ALA A 103 -6.55 3.70 50.11
C ALA A 103 -6.25 3.04 48.76
N SER A 104 -5.86 1.76 48.85
CA SER A 104 -5.87 0.74 47.80
C SER A 104 -6.44 1.23 46.47
N ALA A 105 -5.55 1.49 45.52
CA ALA A 105 -5.91 1.69 44.13
C ALA A 105 -6.71 0.46 43.70
N ARG A 106 -8.04 0.59 43.67
CA ARG A 106 -8.93 -0.34 42.97
C ARG A 106 -8.29 -0.56 41.62
N ALA A 107 -7.86 -1.79 41.35
CA ALA A 107 -7.41 -2.22 40.04
C ALA A 107 -8.56 -1.95 39.07
N SER A 108 -8.54 -0.76 38.45
CA SER A 108 -9.43 -0.41 37.36
C SER A 108 -9.15 -1.45 36.30
N ARG A 109 -10.05 -2.42 36.17
CA ARG A 109 -10.06 -3.40 35.09
C ARG A 109 -10.24 -2.60 33.81
N ARG A 110 -9.14 -2.08 33.26
CA ARG A 110 -9.15 -1.44 31.95
C ARG A 110 -9.59 -2.54 31.00
N LEU A 111 -10.80 -2.38 30.45
CA LEU A 111 -11.30 -3.25 29.40
C LEU A 111 -10.24 -3.30 28.28
N PRO A 112 -9.99 -4.47 27.71
CA PRO A 112 -9.02 -4.58 26.64
C PRO A 112 -9.48 -3.78 25.43
N ASP A 113 -8.57 -3.01 24.83
CA ASP A 113 -8.81 -2.14 23.66
C ASP A 113 -9.39 -2.97 22.51
N LEU A 114 -10.69 -2.80 22.25
CA LEU A 114 -11.46 -3.58 21.30
C LEU A 114 -11.70 -2.76 20.04
N ARG A 115 -11.40 -3.36 18.89
CA ARG A 115 -11.60 -2.74 17.58
C ARG A 115 -12.49 -3.63 16.74
N VAL A 116 -13.57 -3.05 16.23
CA VAL A 116 -14.48 -3.70 15.29
C VAL A 116 -14.45 -2.94 13.98
N THR A 117 -14.28 -3.65 12.87
CA THR A 117 -14.38 -3.11 11.51
C THR A 117 -15.35 -3.97 10.73
N SER A 118 -16.34 -3.35 10.11
CA SER A 118 -17.28 -4.00 9.21
C SER A 118 -17.19 -3.32 7.85
N GLU A 119 -17.10 -4.11 6.79
CA GLU A 119 -16.96 -3.65 5.42
C GLU A 119 -17.96 -4.37 4.53
N TYR A 120 -18.79 -3.63 3.82
CA TYR A 120 -19.72 -4.17 2.84
C TYR A 120 -19.23 -3.83 1.44
N ASP A 121 -19.25 -4.79 0.54
CA ASP A 121 -18.99 -4.60 -0.89
C ASP A 121 -20.16 -5.14 -1.70
N SER A 122 -20.81 -4.29 -2.50
CA SER A 122 -22.00 -4.68 -3.26
C SER A 122 -21.69 -5.58 -4.45
N SER A 123 -20.42 -5.67 -4.90
CA SER A 123 -20.04 -6.63 -5.96
C SER A 123 -20.12 -8.07 -5.45
N GLU A 124 -19.69 -8.29 -4.22
CA GLU A 124 -19.69 -9.60 -3.56
C GLU A 124 -21.01 -9.88 -2.84
N GLY A 125 -21.81 -8.84 -2.55
CA GLY A 125 -23.03 -8.96 -1.76
C GLY A 125 -22.80 -9.27 -0.27
N MET A 126 -21.54 -9.34 0.18
CA MET A 126 -21.15 -9.82 1.50
C MET A 126 -20.58 -8.72 2.41
N PHE A 127 -20.80 -8.90 3.71
CA PHE A 127 -20.08 -8.18 4.75
C PHE A 127 -18.80 -8.93 5.13
N VAL A 128 -17.73 -8.18 5.35
CA VAL A 128 -16.47 -8.62 5.91
C VAL A 128 -16.31 -7.97 7.28
N ASN A 129 -16.32 -8.80 8.32
CA ASN A 129 -16.25 -8.36 9.70
C ASN A 129 -14.90 -8.74 10.31
N LYS A 130 -14.27 -7.77 10.98
CA LYS A 130 -12.98 -7.94 11.66
C LYS A 130 -13.07 -7.37 13.06
N VAL A 131 -12.97 -8.25 14.04
CA VAL A 131 -12.89 -7.90 15.45
C VAL A 131 -11.45 -8.12 15.91
N SER A 132 -10.90 -7.21 16.71
CA SER A 132 -9.60 -7.44 17.32
C SER A 132 -9.47 -6.79 18.68
N CYS A 133 -8.85 -7.50 19.60
CA CYS A 133 -8.76 -7.14 21.00
C CYS A 133 -7.30 -7.20 21.43
N LYS A 134 -6.77 -6.12 22.03
CA LYS A 134 -5.40 -6.14 22.59
C LYS A 134 -5.43 -6.69 24.00
N LEU A 135 -4.54 -7.64 24.27
CA LEU A 135 -4.39 -8.31 25.56
C LEU A 135 -3.08 -7.89 26.23
N ALA A 136 -3.02 -8.02 27.56
CA ALA A 136 -1.82 -7.81 28.37
C ALA A 136 -1.04 -6.53 28.03
N GLY A 137 -1.72 -5.38 28.04
CA GLY A 137 -1.09 -4.08 27.75
C GLY A 137 -0.61 -3.91 26.30
N GLY A 138 -1.06 -4.76 25.37
CA GLY A 138 -0.67 -4.72 23.95
C GLY A 138 0.44 -5.71 23.57
N LEU A 139 0.85 -6.60 24.48
CA LEU A 139 1.83 -7.66 24.20
C LEU A 139 1.27 -8.75 23.27
N ALA A 140 -0.05 -8.94 23.29
CA ALA A 140 -0.75 -9.88 22.43
C ALA A 140 -2.03 -9.26 21.86
N LYS A 141 -2.54 -9.87 20.80
CA LYS A 141 -3.74 -9.44 20.10
C LYS A 141 -4.54 -10.66 19.67
N LEU A 142 -5.80 -10.73 20.11
CA LEU A 142 -6.80 -11.63 19.55
C LEU A 142 -7.43 -10.97 18.33
N ARG A 143 -7.63 -11.71 17.25
CA ARG A 143 -8.29 -11.27 16.02
C ARG A 143 -9.34 -12.31 15.64
N LEU A 144 -10.53 -11.86 15.28
CA LEU A 144 -11.56 -12.66 14.66
C LEU A 144 -11.91 -11.98 13.33
N PHE A 145 -12.05 -12.79 12.29
CA PHE A 145 -12.45 -12.38 10.96
C PHE A 145 -13.53 -13.34 10.48
N PHE A 146 -14.58 -12.83 9.84
CA PHE A 146 -15.64 -13.65 9.28
C PHE A 146 -16.40 -12.87 8.22
N HIS A 147 -17.06 -13.60 7.34
CA HIS A 147 -17.97 -13.09 6.35
C HIS A 147 -19.42 -13.22 6.82
N SER A 148 -20.29 -12.34 6.37
CA SER A 148 -21.74 -12.46 6.58
C SER A 148 -22.44 -12.18 5.26
N ASP A 149 -23.29 -13.10 4.82
CA ASP A 149 -24.18 -12.93 3.67
C ASP A 149 -25.60 -12.62 4.15
N PRO A 150 -26.04 -11.35 4.08
CA PRO A 150 -27.38 -10.95 4.50
C PRO A 150 -28.49 -11.30 3.50
N GLN A 151 -28.14 -11.66 2.25
CA GLN A 151 -29.10 -11.97 1.17
C GLN A 151 -29.34 -13.48 1.04
N GLY A 152 -28.46 -14.32 1.61
CA GLY A 152 -28.58 -15.78 1.58
C GLY A 152 -28.48 -16.36 0.17
N GLN A 153 -27.82 -15.64 -0.74
CA GLN A 153 -27.68 -16.00 -2.16
C GLN A 153 -26.34 -16.68 -2.47
N GLY A 154 -25.40 -16.68 -1.51
CA GLY A 154 -24.16 -17.45 -1.54
C GLY A 154 -24.32 -18.86 -1.00
N ILE A 155 -24.00 -19.82 -1.85
CA ILE A 155 -23.78 -21.26 -1.64
C ILE A 155 -23.19 -21.55 -0.25
N LEU A 156 -23.98 -21.97 0.74
CA LEU A 156 -23.64 -22.83 1.88
C LEU A 156 -24.84 -22.91 2.86
N GLY A 157 -25.79 -23.80 2.55
CA GLY A 157 -26.73 -24.40 3.51
C GLY A 157 -27.92 -23.56 4.01
N GLU A 158 -29.00 -24.25 4.42
CA GLU A 158 -30.20 -23.68 5.04
C GLU A 158 -29.98 -23.18 6.49
N ASP A 159 -28.73 -23.20 7.00
CA ASP A 159 -28.40 -22.84 8.38
C ASP A 159 -28.14 -21.32 8.51
N LEU A 160 -29.04 -20.63 9.22
CA LEU A 160 -28.94 -19.21 9.56
C LEU A 160 -27.60 -18.83 10.21
N THR A 161 -26.95 -19.78 10.88
CA THR A 161 -25.65 -19.57 11.53
C THR A 161 -24.53 -19.42 10.49
N GLN A 162 -24.58 -20.18 9.40
CA GLN A 162 -23.59 -20.12 8.32
C GLN A 162 -23.76 -18.84 7.48
N GLN A 163 -24.99 -18.34 7.33
CA GLN A 163 -25.25 -17.05 6.66
C GLN A 163 -24.65 -15.86 7.42
N LEU A 164 -24.65 -15.90 8.76
CA LEU A 164 -24.12 -14.81 9.59
C LEU A 164 -22.62 -14.90 9.86
N PHE A 165 -22.05 -16.11 9.86
CA PHE A 165 -20.65 -16.38 10.21
C PHE A 165 -19.98 -17.37 9.22
N ALA A 166 -19.84 -16.96 7.97
CA ALA A 166 -19.11 -17.72 6.94
C ALA A 166 -17.59 -17.48 7.05
N ALA A 167 -16.79 -18.48 6.68
CA ALA A 167 -15.33 -18.50 6.69
C ALA A 167 -14.71 -17.83 7.94
N PRO A 168 -14.98 -18.33 9.16
CA PRO A 168 -14.45 -17.74 10.38
C PRO A 168 -12.95 -18.04 10.50
N LEU A 169 -12.16 -16.98 10.70
CA LEU A 169 -10.73 -17.06 10.96
C LEU A 169 -10.39 -16.42 12.31
N VAL A 170 -9.80 -17.21 13.19
CA VAL A 170 -9.40 -16.81 14.55
C VAL A 170 -7.89 -16.68 14.62
N GLY A 171 -7.39 -15.57 15.15
CA GLY A 171 -5.97 -15.28 15.21
C GLY A 171 -5.50 -14.88 16.59
N PHE A 172 -4.40 -15.47 17.05
CA PHE A 172 -3.65 -15.02 18.22
C PHE A 172 -2.29 -14.51 17.76
N ILE A 173 -1.99 -13.24 18.03
CA ILE A 173 -0.82 -12.55 17.46
C ILE A 173 -0.03 -11.90 18.59
N THR A 174 1.25 -12.24 18.69
CA THR A 174 2.23 -11.59 19.57
C THR A 174 3.30 -10.92 18.72
N LYS A 175 4.35 -10.39 19.35
CA LYS A 175 5.50 -9.81 18.65
C LYS A 175 6.30 -10.83 17.82
N HIS A 176 6.44 -12.05 18.33
CA HIS A 176 7.37 -13.06 17.82
C HIS A 176 6.69 -14.35 17.37
N PHE A 177 5.39 -14.45 17.60
CA PHE A 177 4.62 -15.65 17.30
C PHE A 177 3.19 -15.29 16.94
N SER A 178 2.64 -15.93 15.93
CA SER A 178 1.23 -15.82 15.57
C SER A 178 0.64 -17.15 15.16
N VAL A 179 -0.61 -17.37 15.53
CA VAL A 179 -1.45 -18.49 15.10
C VAL A 179 -2.65 -17.90 14.39
N LEU A 180 -2.94 -18.36 13.19
CA LEU A 180 -4.18 -18.09 12.47
C LEU A 180 -4.87 -19.43 12.22
N TYR A 181 -6.04 -19.62 12.79
CA TYR A 181 -6.86 -20.81 12.67
C TYR A 181 -8.05 -20.53 11.75
N ASP A 182 -8.12 -21.26 10.65
CA ASP A 182 -9.28 -21.30 9.77
C ASP A 182 -10.26 -22.37 10.30
N VAL A 183 -11.45 -21.94 10.69
CA VAL A 183 -12.45 -22.82 11.32
C VAL A 183 -13.11 -23.74 10.29
N GLU A 184 -13.32 -23.27 9.07
CA GLU A 184 -13.96 -24.05 8.00
C GLU A 184 -13.00 -25.10 7.45
N GLU A 185 -11.78 -24.70 7.14
CA GLU A 185 -10.78 -25.63 6.62
C GLU A 185 -10.19 -26.53 7.72
N ARG A 186 -10.43 -26.20 9.00
CA ARG A 186 -9.78 -26.81 10.17
C ARG A 186 -8.26 -26.80 10.04
N ASN A 187 -7.74 -25.70 9.53
CA ASN A 187 -6.33 -25.51 9.25
C ASN A 187 -5.74 -24.45 10.18
N THR A 188 -4.46 -24.60 10.52
CA THR A 188 -3.72 -23.62 11.33
C THR A 188 -2.48 -23.17 10.58
N LEU A 189 -2.35 -21.86 10.41
CA LEU A 189 -1.12 -21.22 9.97
C LEU A 189 -0.37 -20.68 11.20
N LEU A 190 0.83 -21.21 11.42
CA LEU A 190 1.75 -20.81 12.46
C LEU A 190 2.85 -19.94 11.87
N ASN A 191 3.16 -18.82 12.51
CA ASN A 191 4.35 -18.04 12.19
C ASN A 191 5.15 -17.77 13.46
N ALA A 192 6.47 -17.90 13.38
CA ALA A 192 7.38 -17.57 14.47
C ALA A 192 8.59 -16.79 13.97
N ASP A 193 9.11 -15.93 14.83
CA ASP A 193 10.30 -15.11 14.61
C ASP A 193 11.11 -15.05 15.91
N ALA A 194 12.39 -15.42 15.84
CA ALA A 194 13.31 -15.33 16.96
C ALA A 194 14.62 -14.68 16.50
N SER A 195 15.30 -13.98 17.40
CA SER A 195 16.61 -13.40 17.13
C SER A 195 17.57 -13.77 18.25
N LEU A 196 18.79 -14.18 17.89
CA LEU A 196 19.84 -14.42 18.86
C LEU A 196 20.28 -13.12 19.56
N PRO A 197 20.84 -13.21 20.78
CA PRO A 197 21.44 -12.05 21.45
C PRO A 197 22.43 -11.31 20.54
N GLY A 198 22.34 -9.98 20.50
CA GLY A 198 23.13 -9.15 19.59
C GLY A 198 22.56 -9.03 18.16
N GLY A 199 21.49 -9.76 17.82
CA GLY A 199 20.74 -9.60 16.58
C GLY A 199 21.50 -9.96 15.30
N ALA A 200 22.60 -10.71 15.43
CA ALA A 200 23.43 -11.15 14.31
C ALA A 200 22.74 -12.23 13.46
N VAL A 201 21.92 -13.07 14.10
CA VAL A 201 21.13 -14.12 13.46
C VAL A 201 19.67 -13.98 13.86
N GLN A 202 18.79 -14.05 12.88
CA GLN A 202 17.33 -14.06 13.00
C GLN A 202 16.79 -15.32 12.33
N LEU A 203 15.90 -16.03 13.02
CA LEU A 203 15.20 -17.21 12.52
C LEU A 203 13.74 -16.83 12.30
N ARG A 204 13.18 -17.20 11.15
CA ARG A 204 11.76 -17.11 10.85
C ARG A 204 11.23 -18.46 10.41
N SER A 205 9.99 -18.75 10.75
CA SER A 205 9.31 -19.95 10.28
C SER A 205 7.83 -19.67 10.05
N SER A 206 7.30 -20.18 8.96
CA SER A 206 5.86 -20.28 8.67
C SER A 206 5.50 -21.75 8.44
N LEU A 207 4.35 -22.19 8.96
CA LEU A 207 3.89 -23.58 8.81
C LEU A 207 2.38 -23.62 8.67
N ASP A 208 1.91 -24.19 7.57
CA ASP A 208 0.57 -24.68 7.36
C ASP A 208 0.47 -26.11 7.92
N VAL A 209 -0.29 -26.26 9.01
CA VAL A 209 -0.36 -27.53 9.76
C VAL A 209 -1.08 -28.62 8.98
N LYS A 210 -2.14 -28.28 8.22
CA LYS A 210 -2.95 -29.27 7.50
C LYS A 210 -2.26 -29.73 6.23
N ALA A 211 -1.66 -28.80 5.48
CA ALA A 211 -0.87 -29.12 4.30
C ALA A 211 0.49 -29.75 4.64
N GLN A 212 0.91 -29.67 5.91
CA GLN A 212 2.26 -30.01 6.37
C GLN A 212 3.35 -29.27 5.57
N GLN A 213 3.01 -28.07 5.08
CA GLN A 213 3.87 -27.27 4.22
C GLN A 213 4.26 -25.97 4.91
N GLY A 214 5.51 -25.55 4.76
CA GLY A 214 6.00 -24.36 5.43
C GLY A 214 7.28 -23.82 4.83
N GLU A 215 7.81 -22.75 5.43
CA GLU A 215 9.11 -22.20 5.09
C GLU A 215 9.87 -21.85 6.38
N VAL A 216 11.15 -22.21 6.43
CA VAL A 216 12.07 -21.78 7.49
C VAL A 216 13.14 -20.94 6.85
N SER A 217 13.39 -19.74 7.40
CA SER A 217 14.48 -18.88 6.96
C SER A 217 15.42 -18.45 8.09
N VAL A 218 16.71 -18.43 7.76
CA VAL A 218 17.79 -17.97 8.61
C VAL A 218 18.39 -16.73 7.97
N ILE A 219 18.33 -15.61 8.68
CA ILE A 219 18.82 -14.31 8.22
C ILE A 219 20.00 -13.92 9.09
N THR A 220 21.12 -13.60 8.45
CA THR A 220 22.35 -13.19 9.12
C THR A 220 22.79 -11.81 8.64
N ARG A 221 23.31 -11.00 9.56
CA ARG A 221 23.97 -9.73 9.20
C ARG A 221 25.40 -10.01 8.79
N LEU A 222 25.83 -9.43 7.68
CA LEU A 222 27.23 -9.45 7.28
C LEU A 222 27.96 -8.29 7.97
N GLY A 223 29.26 -8.15 7.75
CA GLY A 223 30.12 -7.22 8.50
C GLY A 223 29.60 -5.78 8.63
N HIS A 224 28.76 -5.32 7.70
CA HIS A 224 28.03 -4.06 7.78
C HIS A 224 26.50 -4.32 7.87
N PRO A 225 25.75 -3.62 8.75
CA PRO A 225 24.34 -3.94 9.06
C PRO A 225 23.35 -3.80 7.90
N LEU A 226 23.75 -3.12 6.83
CA LEU A 226 22.97 -2.97 5.60
C LEU A 226 23.06 -4.19 4.68
N TYR A 227 24.01 -5.10 4.92
CA TYR A 227 24.20 -6.31 4.14
C TYR A 227 23.72 -7.51 4.93
N LYS A 228 22.91 -8.36 4.30
CA LYS A 228 22.36 -9.55 4.95
C LYS A 228 22.39 -10.73 4.00
N LEU A 229 22.53 -11.91 4.57
CA LEU A 229 22.35 -13.17 3.87
C LEU A 229 21.16 -13.90 4.49
N GLU A 230 20.18 -14.25 3.66
CA GLU A 230 19.02 -15.03 4.02
C GLU A 230 19.05 -16.37 3.30
N LEU A 231 18.95 -17.46 4.06
CA LEU A 231 18.78 -18.81 3.55
C LEU A 231 17.38 -19.27 3.93
N SER A 232 16.54 -19.62 2.96
CA SER A 232 15.20 -20.11 3.21
C SER A 232 14.97 -21.48 2.56
N SER A 233 14.17 -22.32 3.21
CA SER A 233 13.90 -23.68 2.76
C SER A 233 12.45 -24.05 3.05
N LEU A 234 11.82 -24.72 2.10
CA LEU A 234 10.47 -25.23 2.26
C LEU A 234 10.47 -26.47 3.18
N MET A 235 9.37 -26.66 3.90
CA MET A 235 9.08 -27.87 4.67
C MET A 235 7.88 -28.58 4.05
N PRO A 236 7.89 -29.91 3.87
CA PRO A 236 9.06 -30.78 4.00
C PRO A 236 10.16 -30.37 2.99
N TYR A 237 11.41 -30.65 3.35
CA TYR A 237 12.57 -30.22 2.56
C TYR A 237 12.45 -30.62 1.10
N SER A 238 12.47 -29.63 0.20
CA SER A 238 12.32 -29.81 -1.24
C SER A 238 13.50 -29.17 -2.00
N GLY A 239 14.61 -29.90 -2.13
CA GLY A 239 15.77 -29.43 -2.89
C GLY A 239 16.60 -28.36 -2.18
N LEU A 240 17.46 -27.66 -2.92
CA LEU A 240 18.38 -26.68 -2.34
C LEU A 240 17.63 -25.49 -1.72
N PRO A 241 18.15 -24.93 -0.60
CA PRO A 241 17.58 -23.73 -0.01
C PRO A 241 17.75 -22.53 -0.95
N ARG A 242 16.74 -21.65 -0.97
CA ARG A 242 16.83 -20.33 -1.59
C ARG A 242 17.85 -19.49 -0.83
N ALA A 243 18.79 -18.90 -1.54
CA ALA A 243 19.78 -17.98 -0.99
C ALA A 243 19.49 -16.56 -1.49
N THR A 244 19.32 -15.61 -0.57
CA THR A 244 19.07 -14.19 -0.89
C THR A 244 20.12 -13.31 -0.24
N PHE A 245 20.82 -12.53 -1.05
CA PHE A 245 21.78 -11.53 -0.62
C PHE A 245 21.16 -10.14 -0.68
N HIS A 246 21.06 -9.49 0.47
CA HIS A 246 20.54 -8.14 0.63
C HIS A 246 21.68 -7.13 0.71
N PHE A 247 21.56 -6.00 0.03
CA PHE A 247 22.52 -4.90 0.02
C PHE A 247 21.80 -3.53 0.04
N PRO A 248 22.49 -2.40 0.29
CA PRO A 248 21.84 -1.12 0.57
C PRO A 248 20.83 -0.64 -0.48
N ILE A 249 21.07 -0.98 -1.74
CA ILE A 249 20.24 -0.56 -2.87
C ILE A 249 19.39 -1.70 -3.43
N GLY A 250 19.36 -2.90 -2.85
CA GLY A 250 18.68 -4.02 -3.50
C GLY A 250 18.89 -5.39 -2.86
N GLU A 251 18.44 -6.41 -3.58
CA GLU A 251 18.63 -7.82 -3.22
C GLU A 251 18.81 -8.68 -4.49
N VAL A 252 19.49 -9.80 -4.35
CA VAL A 252 19.62 -10.85 -5.37
C VAL A 252 19.34 -12.19 -4.72
N SER A 253 18.44 -12.97 -5.31
CA SER A 253 18.09 -14.31 -4.84
C SER A 253 18.36 -15.36 -5.92
N VAL A 254 18.76 -16.53 -5.45
CA VAL A 254 18.92 -17.73 -6.27
C VAL A 254 18.13 -18.84 -5.61
N GLU A 255 17.24 -19.47 -6.36
CA GLU A 255 16.37 -20.54 -5.90
C GLU A 255 16.37 -21.64 -6.96
N GLU A 256 16.49 -22.90 -6.55
CA GLU A 256 16.37 -24.03 -7.46
C GLU A 256 14.89 -24.21 -7.83
N ARG A 257 14.58 -24.21 -9.14
CA ARG A 257 13.26 -24.53 -9.66
C ARG A 257 13.35 -25.73 -10.59
N ARG A 258 12.45 -26.69 -10.41
CA ARG A 258 12.24 -27.77 -11.40
C ARG A 258 11.42 -27.21 -12.54
N ASN A 259 11.92 -27.38 -13.76
CA ASN A 259 11.18 -27.04 -14.97
C ASN A 259 10.19 -28.17 -15.35
N GLU A 260 9.33 -27.90 -16.34
CA GLU A 260 8.36 -28.86 -16.90
C GLU A 260 9.01 -30.16 -17.43
N GLU A 261 10.28 -30.08 -17.83
CA GLU A 261 11.09 -31.19 -18.33
C GLU A 261 11.87 -31.93 -17.23
N GLU A 262 11.55 -31.71 -15.95
CA GLU A 262 12.23 -32.24 -14.75
C GLU A 262 13.70 -31.80 -14.57
N ASP A 263 14.22 -30.91 -15.42
CA ASP A 263 15.53 -30.31 -15.27
C ASP A 263 15.57 -29.27 -14.13
N ASN A 264 16.63 -29.34 -13.32
CA ASN A 264 16.88 -28.35 -12.27
C ASN A 264 17.51 -27.09 -12.88
N VAL A 265 16.79 -25.97 -12.83
CA VAL A 265 17.32 -24.66 -13.21
C VAL A 265 17.55 -23.84 -11.93
N LEU A 266 18.59 -23.00 -11.93
CA LEU A 266 18.87 -22.04 -10.86
C LEU A 266 18.54 -20.62 -11.35
N PRO A 267 17.26 -20.23 -11.44
CA PRO A 267 16.88 -18.87 -11.78
C PRO A 267 17.47 -17.87 -10.79
N ILE A 268 18.04 -16.80 -11.35
CA ILE A 268 18.49 -15.64 -10.61
C ILE A 268 17.37 -14.61 -10.65
N GLN A 269 16.99 -14.09 -9.50
CA GLN A 269 16.11 -12.94 -9.36
C GLN A 269 16.87 -11.81 -8.70
N GLY A 270 16.59 -10.58 -9.10
CA GLY A 270 17.30 -9.43 -8.58
C GLY A 270 16.44 -8.18 -8.58
N PHE A 271 16.60 -7.36 -7.57
CA PHE A 271 15.95 -6.07 -7.46
C PHE A 271 16.97 -5.04 -7.01
N ALA A 272 17.05 -3.91 -7.70
CA ALA A 272 17.90 -2.79 -7.33
C ALA A 272 17.17 -1.47 -7.51
N LYS A 273 17.43 -0.53 -6.61
CA LYS A 273 16.82 0.79 -6.57
C LYS A 273 17.85 1.81 -6.08
N SER A 274 18.12 2.81 -6.90
CA SER A 274 19.07 3.89 -6.58
C SER A 274 18.47 5.23 -6.94
N ASP A 275 18.85 6.26 -6.18
CA ASP A 275 18.67 7.63 -6.61
C ASP A 275 19.51 7.87 -7.87
N PHE A 276 18.92 8.51 -8.87
CA PHE A 276 19.53 8.80 -10.17
C PHE A 276 18.92 10.09 -10.72
N LEU A 277 19.75 11.09 -11.03
CA LEU A 277 19.30 12.46 -11.32
C LEU A 277 18.38 12.97 -10.19
N ASP A 278 17.25 13.60 -10.54
CA ASP A 278 16.23 14.09 -9.60
C ASP A 278 15.14 13.03 -9.29
N GLY A 279 15.43 11.76 -9.54
CA GLY A 279 14.48 10.68 -9.40
C GLY A 279 15.08 9.40 -8.85
N VAL A 280 14.32 8.32 -8.98
CA VAL A 280 14.72 6.99 -8.52
C VAL A 280 14.64 6.02 -9.67
N LEU A 281 15.76 5.38 -10.00
CA LEU A 281 15.83 4.27 -10.94
C LEU A 281 15.60 2.96 -10.19
N THR A 282 14.75 2.10 -10.73
CA THR A 282 14.48 0.74 -10.24
C THR A 282 14.73 -0.24 -11.37
N ALA A 283 15.45 -1.31 -11.07
CA ALA A 283 15.72 -2.43 -11.96
C ALA A 283 15.26 -3.71 -11.27
N GLU A 284 14.42 -4.50 -11.94
CA GLU A 284 13.89 -5.76 -11.44
C GLU A 284 14.13 -6.83 -12.50
N TYR A 285 14.81 -7.90 -12.12
CA TYR A 285 15.12 -9.04 -12.98
C TYR A 285 14.46 -10.29 -12.42
N SER A 286 13.58 -10.91 -13.19
CA SER A 286 12.96 -12.20 -12.86
C SER A 286 12.67 -12.97 -14.13
N ASP A 287 12.90 -14.28 -14.10
CA ASP A 287 12.52 -15.21 -15.17
C ASP A 287 12.97 -14.72 -16.57
N ASN A 288 14.24 -14.30 -16.66
CA ASN A 288 14.87 -13.75 -17.86
C ASN A 288 14.27 -12.44 -18.39
N ASN A 289 13.43 -11.76 -17.61
CA ASN A 289 12.89 -10.46 -17.92
C ASN A 289 13.50 -9.38 -17.02
N LEU A 290 13.99 -8.30 -17.62
CA LEU A 290 14.50 -7.11 -16.93
C LEU A 290 13.49 -5.96 -17.08
N ASN A 291 12.84 -5.55 -16.00
CA ASN A 291 12.02 -4.35 -15.93
C ASN A 291 12.84 -3.17 -15.40
N LEU A 292 12.96 -2.12 -16.21
CA LEU A 292 13.57 -0.86 -15.82
C LEU A 292 12.49 0.19 -15.64
N LYS A 293 12.54 0.91 -14.52
CA LYS A 293 11.55 1.94 -14.16
C LYS A 293 12.23 3.13 -13.54
N TYR A 294 12.06 4.29 -14.14
CA TYR A 294 12.49 5.55 -13.55
C TYR A 294 11.29 6.25 -12.91
N ARG A 295 11.47 6.88 -11.74
CA ARG A 295 10.42 7.67 -11.08
C ARG A 295 10.99 9.03 -10.74
N TYR A 296 10.55 10.04 -11.47
CA TYR A 296 10.67 11.44 -11.08
C TYR A 296 9.44 11.86 -10.29
N LYS A 297 9.63 12.64 -9.22
CA LYS A 297 8.52 13.17 -8.43
C LYS A 297 8.89 14.50 -7.78
N ASP A 298 8.08 15.52 -8.06
CA ASP A 298 8.07 16.78 -7.32
C ASP A 298 6.72 17.00 -6.60
N ASN A 299 6.45 18.24 -6.18
CA ASN A 299 5.23 18.61 -5.46
C ASN A 299 3.94 18.42 -6.29
N ASP A 300 4.04 18.63 -7.60
CA ASP A 300 2.90 18.70 -8.51
C ASP A 300 2.91 17.60 -9.57
N LEU A 301 4.07 17.04 -9.89
CA LEU A 301 4.29 16.09 -10.97
C LEU A 301 4.90 14.78 -10.43
N THR A 302 4.41 13.65 -10.96
CA THR A 302 5.10 12.36 -10.89
C THR A 302 5.16 11.81 -12.29
N LEU A 303 6.34 11.47 -12.77
CA LEU A 303 6.55 10.86 -14.07
C LEU A 303 7.30 9.54 -13.89
N VAL A 304 6.79 8.48 -14.52
CA VAL A 304 7.28 7.13 -14.34
C VAL A 304 7.33 6.38 -15.67
N PRO A 305 8.38 6.59 -16.48
CA PRO A 305 8.61 5.74 -17.64
C PRO A 305 9.13 4.36 -17.19
N SER A 306 8.73 3.33 -17.91
CA SER A 306 9.24 1.97 -17.74
C SER A 306 9.42 1.26 -19.08
N VAL A 307 10.36 0.32 -19.09
CA VAL A 307 10.61 -0.58 -20.21
C VAL A 307 10.94 -1.97 -19.67
N SER A 308 10.39 -3.00 -20.31
CA SER A 308 10.73 -4.40 -20.06
C SER A 308 11.61 -4.92 -21.18
N LEU A 309 12.63 -5.72 -20.84
CA LEU A 309 13.51 -6.41 -21.76
C LEU A 309 13.41 -7.93 -21.50
N PRO A 310 13.49 -8.79 -22.54
CA PRO A 310 13.75 -8.46 -23.95
C PRO A 310 12.49 -8.04 -24.74
N SER A 311 11.30 -8.02 -24.13
CA SER A 311 10.05 -7.74 -24.86
C SER A 311 9.97 -6.32 -25.46
N HIS A 312 10.81 -5.40 -24.98
CA HIS A 312 10.79 -3.97 -25.31
C HIS A 312 9.45 -3.28 -24.99
N ALA A 313 8.58 -3.90 -24.18
CA ALA A 313 7.31 -3.32 -23.78
C ALA A 313 7.55 -2.08 -22.93
N ALA A 314 7.17 -0.92 -23.45
CA ALA A 314 7.36 0.36 -22.80
C ALA A 314 6.03 0.94 -22.31
N SER A 315 6.07 1.67 -21.20
CA SER A 315 4.92 2.40 -20.68
C SER A 315 5.34 3.68 -19.97
N VAL A 316 4.38 4.60 -19.81
CA VAL A 316 4.58 5.83 -19.04
C VAL A 316 3.39 6.07 -18.12
N ASP A 317 3.67 6.19 -16.82
CA ASP A 317 2.70 6.73 -15.87
C ASP A 317 3.02 8.19 -15.58
N PHE A 318 1.99 9.02 -15.58
CA PHE A 318 2.09 10.43 -15.25
C PHE A 318 1.00 10.81 -14.24
N LYS A 319 1.36 11.64 -13.25
CA LYS A 319 0.40 12.22 -12.32
C LYS A 319 0.68 13.70 -12.18
N ARG A 320 -0.33 14.54 -12.40
CA ARG A 320 -0.23 15.99 -12.26
C ARG A 320 -1.27 16.52 -11.31
N ARG A 321 -0.84 17.37 -10.39
CA ARG A 321 -1.70 18.20 -9.56
C ARG A 321 -1.85 19.54 -10.26
N PHE A 322 -3.09 20.01 -10.36
CA PHE A 322 -3.40 21.35 -10.85
C PHE A 322 -3.66 22.32 -9.69
N GLY A 323 -3.75 21.78 -8.48
CA GLY A 323 -3.90 22.52 -7.25
C GLY A 323 -4.00 21.59 -6.05
N PRO A 324 -4.40 22.11 -4.87
CA PRO A 324 -4.52 21.30 -3.66
C PRO A 324 -5.58 20.20 -3.77
N ARG A 325 -6.63 20.44 -4.57
CA ARG A 325 -7.81 19.57 -4.69
C ARG A 325 -7.80 18.66 -5.91
N ASP A 326 -7.08 19.08 -6.95
CA ASP A 326 -7.19 18.51 -8.30
C ASP A 326 -5.96 17.71 -8.67
N LYS A 327 -6.19 16.47 -9.12
CA LYS A 327 -5.12 15.58 -9.57
C LYS A 327 -5.58 14.72 -10.74
N LEU A 328 -4.83 14.76 -11.84
CA LEU A 328 -4.93 13.81 -12.94
C LEU A 328 -3.87 12.74 -12.80
N SER A 329 -4.24 11.50 -13.07
CA SER A 329 -3.33 10.37 -13.26
C SER A 329 -3.60 9.79 -14.65
N TYR A 330 -2.55 9.47 -15.37
CA TYR A 330 -2.61 8.91 -16.72
C TYR A 330 -1.57 7.79 -16.82
N ARG A 331 -1.91 6.72 -17.54
CA ARG A 331 -1.01 5.63 -17.90
C ARG A 331 -1.19 5.34 -19.37
N TYR A 332 -0.08 5.12 -20.07
CA TYR A 332 -0.07 4.71 -21.47
C TYR A 332 0.90 3.56 -21.68
N HIS A 333 0.45 2.55 -22.41
CA HIS A 333 1.23 1.39 -22.86
C HIS A 333 1.54 1.58 -24.35
N PHE A 334 2.82 1.64 -24.70
CA PHE A 334 3.24 1.90 -26.09
C PHE A 334 3.09 0.68 -27.00
N ASP A 335 3.05 -0.52 -26.41
CA ASP A 335 2.93 -1.80 -27.09
C ASP A 335 1.48 -2.11 -27.51
N SER A 336 0.50 -1.89 -26.64
CA SER A 336 -0.91 -2.15 -26.94
C SER A 336 -1.71 -0.90 -27.34
N ALA A 337 -1.12 0.30 -27.19
CA ALA A 337 -1.81 1.59 -27.24
C ALA A 337 -2.91 1.75 -26.17
N ASP A 338 -2.94 0.86 -25.16
CA ASP A 338 -3.86 0.99 -24.04
C ASP A 338 -3.50 2.15 -23.13
N TRP A 339 -4.54 2.78 -22.59
CA TRP A 339 -4.39 3.88 -21.68
C TRP A 339 -5.50 3.91 -20.64
N ASN A 340 -5.16 4.47 -19.49
CA ASN A 340 -6.15 4.85 -18.50
C ASN A 340 -5.93 6.27 -18.01
N ALA A 341 -7.02 6.95 -17.70
CA ALA A 341 -7.01 8.29 -17.14
C ALA A 341 -7.90 8.32 -15.91
N VAL A 342 -7.44 8.94 -14.84
CA VAL A 342 -8.20 9.12 -13.60
C VAL A 342 -8.02 10.54 -13.10
N TYR A 343 -9.11 11.28 -13.07
CA TYR A 343 -9.19 12.57 -12.41
C TYR A 343 -9.74 12.41 -10.99
N LYS A 344 -9.12 13.10 -10.04
CA LYS A 344 -9.51 13.18 -8.63
C LYS A 344 -9.75 14.66 -8.30
N HIS A 345 -10.90 14.95 -7.71
CA HIS A 345 -11.22 16.23 -7.10
C HIS A 345 -11.60 16.03 -5.62
N THR A 346 -10.92 16.70 -4.71
CA THR A 346 -11.25 16.69 -3.27
C THR A 346 -12.11 17.91 -2.91
N VAL A 347 -13.29 17.69 -2.32
CA VAL A 347 -14.20 18.73 -1.84
C VAL A 347 -14.16 18.79 -0.31
N GLY A 348 -13.56 19.84 0.23
CA GLY A 348 -13.35 19.96 1.68
C GLY A 348 -12.47 18.84 2.24
N LYS A 349 -12.77 18.36 3.46
CA LYS A 349 -12.03 17.28 4.13
C LYS A 349 -12.66 15.89 3.97
N ASN A 350 -13.95 15.86 3.66
CA ASN A 350 -14.78 14.66 3.80
C ASN A 350 -15.28 14.09 2.48
N PHE A 351 -15.07 14.78 1.36
CA PHE A 351 -15.62 14.37 0.08
C PHE A 351 -14.55 14.33 -1.00
N LYS A 352 -14.63 13.32 -1.86
CA LYS A 352 -13.75 13.20 -3.01
C LYS A 352 -14.47 12.54 -4.15
N VAL A 353 -14.47 13.22 -5.28
CA VAL A 353 -14.96 12.68 -6.53
C VAL A 353 -13.77 12.15 -7.32
N LYS A 354 -13.95 10.99 -7.94
CA LYS A 354 -13.03 10.49 -8.96
C LYS A 354 -13.82 10.13 -10.19
N ALA A 355 -13.28 10.41 -11.35
CA ALA A 355 -13.79 9.91 -12.62
C ALA A 355 -12.60 9.32 -13.38
N GLY A 356 -12.83 8.22 -14.08
CA GLY A 356 -11.79 7.60 -14.88
C GLY A 356 -12.35 6.81 -16.05
N TYR A 357 -11.42 6.48 -16.94
CA TYR A 357 -11.66 5.62 -18.08
C TYR A 357 -10.46 4.69 -18.24
N ASP A 358 -10.72 3.45 -18.62
CA ASP A 358 -9.72 2.44 -18.96
C ASP A 358 -10.03 1.89 -20.35
N SER A 359 -9.10 2.05 -21.29
CA SER A 359 -9.30 1.61 -22.68
C SER A 359 -9.23 0.09 -22.84
N SER A 360 -8.48 -0.61 -21.98
CA SER A 360 -8.27 -2.06 -22.12
C SER A 360 -9.55 -2.86 -21.87
N VAL A 361 -10.42 -2.34 -21.01
CA VAL A 361 -11.74 -2.89 -20.69
C VAL A 361 -12.88 -2.01 -21.19
N GLU A 362 -12.55 -0.97 -21.95
CA GLU A 362 -13.46 0.06 -22.47
C GLU A 362 -14.49 0.58 -21.44
N LEU A 363 -14.04 0.83 -20.21
CA LEU A 363 -14.94 1.11 -19.08
C LEU A 363 -14.73 2.52 -18.53
N GLY A 364 -15.79 3.32 -18.59
CA GLY A 364 -15.88 4.58 -17.87
C GLY A 364 -16.42 4.37 -16.45
N TRP A 365 -15.90 5.11 -15.47
CA TRP A 365 -16.43 5.06 -14.13
C TRP A 365 -16.34 6.40 -13.40
N ALA A 366 -17.24 6.61 -12.46
CA ALA A 366 -17.19 7.73 -11.53
C ALA A 366 -17.46 7.23 -10.11
N SER A 367 -16.74 7.76 -9.13
CA SER A 367 -16.96 7.43 -7.71
C SER A 367 -16.98 8.66 -6.82
N LEU A 368 -17.91 8.64 -5.86
CA LEU A 368 -17.97 9.58 -4.74
C LEU A 368 -17.50 8.87 -3.48
N TRP A 369 -16.49 9.43 -2.85
CA TRP A 369 -15.98 9.01 -1.56
C TRP A 369 -16.47 9.98 -0.49
N VAL A 370 -17.03 9.44 0.58
CA VAL A 370 -17.49 10.19 1.76
C VAL A 370 -16.75 9.70 3.00
N GLY A 371 -16.21 10.61 3.80
CA GLY A 371 -15.42 10.37 5.01
C GLY A 371 -14.07 11.08 4.99
N GLU A 372 -13.57 11.47 6.17
CA GLU A 372 -12.32 12.23 6.33
C GLU A 372 -11.09 11.44 5.82
N GLU A 373 -10.32 12.02 4.89
CA GLU A 373 -9.14 11.37 4.26
C GLU A 373 -7.95 11.24 5.22
N ASP A 374 -7.68 12.30 5.99
CA ASP A 374 -6.48 12.43 6.84
C ASP A 374 -6.72 12.08 8.30
N GLY A 375 -7.92 11.62 8.64
CA GLY A 375 -8.24 11.24 9.99
C GLY A 375 -7.31 10.10 10.42
N LYS A 376 -6.24 10.41 11.17
CA LYS A 376 -5.41 9.41 11.85
C LYS A 376 -6.34 8.48 12.61
N THR A 377 -6.27 7.20 12.32
CA THR A 377 -7.20 6.20 12.85
C THR A 377 -7.05 5.96 14.36
N LYS A 378 -6.21 6.74 15.06
CA LYS A 378 -6.07 6.72 16.52
C LYS A 378 -6.85 7.83 17.23
N THR A 379 -7.34 8.85 16.53
CA THR A 379 -7.88 10.08 17.16
C THR A 379 -9.38 10.30 17.02
N ALA A 380 -10.11 9.46 16.28
CA ALA A 380 -11.57 9.50 16.28
C ALA A 380 -12.13 8.06 16.34
N PRO A 381 -12.84 7.71 17.43
CA PRO A 381 -13.29 6.34 17.72
C PRO A 381 -14.35 5.80 16.75
N MET A 382 -14.95 6.67 15.94
CA MET A 382 -15.97 6.34 14.95
C MET A 382 -15.55 6.84 13.57
N LYS A 383 -15.17 5.93 12.66
CA LYS A 383 -14.86 6.30 11.27
C LYS A 383 -15.70 5.49 10.32
N THR A 384 -16.47 6.20 9.50
CA THR A 384 -17.20 5.63 8.38
C THR A 384 -16.62 6.19 7.10
N ARG A 385 -16.33 5.32 6.15
CA ARG A 385 -15.97 5.67 4.78
C ARG A 385 -16.94 4.97 3.84
N MET A 386 -17.55 5.75 2.97
CA MET A 386 -18.45 5.24 1.93
C MET A 386 -17.86 5.55 0.56
N GLN A 387 -18.02 4.63 -0.37
CA GLN A 387 -17.75 4.80 -1.78
C GLN A 387 -19.02 4.44 -2.54
N LEU A 388 -19.52 5.37 -3.34
CA LEU A 388 -20.52 5.09 -4.37
C LEU A 388 -19.79 5.15 -5.70
N MET A 389 -20.01 4.17 -6.57
CA MET A 389 -19.36 4.08 -7.87
C MET A 389 -20.37 3.69 -8.93
N VAL A 390 -20.32 4.36 -10.07
CA VAL A 390 -21.03 3.98 -11.29
C VAL A 390 -19.99 3.55 -12.32
N GLN A 391 -20.26 2.45 -12.99
CA GLN A 391 -19.47 1.89 -14.08
C GLN A 391 -20.33 1.84 -15.33
N VAL A 392 -19.79 2.30 -16.45
CA VAL A 392 -20.49 2.41 -17.73
C VAL A 392 -19.61 1.80 -18.81
N PRO A 393 -19.92 0.58 -19.28
CA PRO A 393 -19.24 -0.03 -20.42
C PRO A 393 -19.47 0.80 -21.69
N ARG A 394 -18.46 0.89 -22.55
CA ARG A 394 -18.54 1.64 -23.82
C ARG A 394 -19.57 1.06 -24.78
N ASP A 395 -19.77 -0.24 -24.77
CA ASP A 395 -20.66 -0.97 -25.65
C ASP A 395 -22.11 -1.03 -25.12
N ASN A 396 -22.31 -0.78 -23.82
CA ASN A 396 -23.60 -0.94 -23.15
C ASN A 396 -23.95 0.21 -22.20
N PHE A 397 -24.12 1.42 -22.76
CA PHE A 397 -24.54 2.59 -21.99
C PHE A 397 -25.93 2.47 -21.33
N GLN A 398 -26.78 1.55 -21.81
CA GLN A 398 -28.12 1.35 -21.27
C GLN A 398 -28.14 0.54 -19.97
N ASN A 399 -27.07 -0.20 -19.67
CA ASN A 399 -26.98 -1.03 -18.47
C ASN A 399 -25.76 -0.66 -17.61
N PRO A 400 -25.77 0.51 -16.96
CA PRO A 400 -24.69 0.90 -16.06
C PRO A 400 -24.73 0.06 -14.78
N ALA A 401 -23.55 -0.33 -14.28
CA ALA A 401 -23.42 -1.01 -13.01
C ALA A 401 -23.24 0.01 -11.87
N PHE A 402 -24.05 -0.12 -10.81
CA PHE A 402 -23.91 0.67 -9.59
C PHE A 402 -23.29 -0.17 -8.49
N LEU A 403 -22.17 0.29 -7.97
CA LEU A 403 -21.41 -0.35 -6.92
C LEU A 403 -21.36 0.56 -5.70
N PHE A 404 -21.59 0.00 -4.52
CA PHE A 404 -21.46 0.72 -3.27
C PHE A 404 -20.65 -0.09 -2.27
N ARG A 405 -19.69 0.59 -1.64
CA ARG A 405 -18.82 0.01 -0.63
C ARG A 405 -18.86 0.87 0.63
N VAL A 406 -19.09 0.25 1.76
CA VAL A 406 -19.15 0.94 3.06
C VAL A 406 -18.17 0.27 4.00
N LYS A 407 -17.28 1.05 4.60
CA LYS A 407 -16.34 0.59 5.62
C LYS A 407 -16.55 1.39 6.89
N LYS A 408 -16.92 0.71 7.97
CA LYS A 408 -17.12 1.29 9.29
C LYS A 408 -16.15 0.71 10.29
N ARG A 409 -15.54 1.58 11.10
CA ARG A 409 -14.65 1.20 12.19
C ARG A 409 -15.10 1.83 13.50
N TRP A 410 -15.07 1.00 14.53
CA TRP A 410 -15.37 1.30 15.92
C TRP A 410 -14.14 0.92 16.76
N ASP A 411 -13.61 1.87 17.53
CA ASP A 411 -12.62 1.59 18.58
C ASP A 411 -13.34 1.81 19.93
N LEU A 412 -13.44 0.76 20.76
CA LEU A 412 -14.23 0.65 21.98
C LEU A 412 -13.36 0.51 23.24
#